data_AF-A0A7Z2PZH8-F1
#
_entry.id   AF-A0A7Z2PZH8-F1
#
_cell.length_a   1.000
_cell.length_b   1.000
_cell.length_c   1.000
_cell.angle_alpha   90.00
_cell.angle_beta   90.00
_cell.angle_gamma   90.00
#
_symmetry.space_group_name_H-M   'P 1'
#
loop_
_entity.id
_entity.type
_entity.pdbx_description
1 polymer ?
#
loop_
_entity_poly.entity_id
_entity_poly.type
_entity_poly.pdbx_seq_one_letter_code
_entity_poly.pdbx_strand_id
1 'polypeptide(L)'
;MVSESANARSEKQLDRVLGFFPRVEAKASFLFAVNTGMLGFVALNMRKEDFEHWYVIALALAFLALAVASIVYVYRCVFPHLVGDDNSMIYFRSIAKQSAKEFGERFTSRTDIDHVNDVTEQIWRNSTILREKFDFLKCAFMLTMLSIVPWVATMAAAAQLRSTWPLK
;
A
#
# COMPACT_ATOMS: atom_id res chain seq x y z
N MET A 1 -29.40 6.44 -28.07
CA MET A 1 -30.01 6.30 -26.73
C MET A 1 -29.22 5.24 -25.99
N VAL A 2 -28.34 5.66 -25.09
CA VAL A 2 -27.78 4.72 -24.09
C VAL A 2 -28.92 4.38 -23.16
N SER A 3 -29.18 3.11 -22.89
CA SER A 3 -30.27 2.75 -21.98
C SER A 3 -29.87 3.09 -20.56
N GLU A 4 -30.83 3.51 -19.73
CA GLU A 4 -30.66 3.71 -18.28
C GLU A 4 -29.98 2.50 -17.60
N SER A 5 -30.24 1.29 -18.13
CA SER A 5 -29.57 0.06 -17.71
C SER A 5 -28.06 0.05 -17.92
N ALA A 6 -27.54 0.73 -18.95
CA ALA A 6 -26.11 0.82 -19.22
C ALA A 6 -25.41 1.76 -18.24
N ASN A 7 -26.01 2.92 -17.93
CA ASN A 7 -25.51 3.84 -16.89
C ASN A 7 -25.42 3.12 -15.54
N ALA A 8 -26.50 2.48 -15.11
CA ALA A 8 -26.53 1.75 -13.84
C ALA A 8 -25.51 0.60 -13.79
N ARG A 9 -25.27 -0.09 -14.91
CA ARG A 9 -24.24 -1.15 -14.99
C ARG A 9 -22.83 -0.58 -14.85
N SER A 10 -22.52 0.53 -15.51
CA SER A 10 -21.20 1.15 -15.44
C SER A 10 -20.91 1.70 -14.05
N GLU A 11 -21.85 2.42 -13.43
CA GLU A 11 -21.67 2.97 -12.08
C GLU A 11 -21.43 1.85 -11.06
N LYS A 12 -22.24 0.78 -11.11
CA LYS A 12 -22.07 -0.39 -10.24
C LYS A 12 -20.72 -1.08 -10.41
N GLN A 13 -20.18 -1.10 -11.63
CA GLN A 13 -18.86 -1.66 -11.87
C GLN A 13 -17.74 -0.73 -11.35
N LEU A 14 -17.90 0.59 -11.49
CA LEU A 14 -16.99 1.56 -10.88
C LEU A 14 -16.97 1.41 -9.35
N ASP A 15 -18.13 1.33 -8.70
CA ASP A 15 -18.26 1.11 -7.26
C ASP A 15 -17.56 -0.18 -6.81
N ARG A 16 -17.70 -1.25 -7.61
CA ARG A 16 -17.01 -2.51 -7.33
C ARG A 16 -15.50 -2.35 -7.37
N VAL A 17 -14.96 -1.64 -8.36
CA VAL A 17 -13.51 -1.38 -8.47
C VAL A 17 -13.03 -0.53 -7.29
N LEU A 18 -13.74 0.57 -6.99
CA LEU A 18 -13.42 1.44 -5.86
C LEU A 18 -13.49 0.70 -4.52
N GLY A 19 -14.42 -0.25 -4.36
CA GLY A 19 -14.56 -1.08 -3.17
C GLY A 19 -13.36 -1.98 -2.85
N PHE A 20 -12.41 -2.17 -3.77
CA PHE A 20 -11.17 -2.91 -3.49
C PHE A 20 -10.06 -2.05 -2.88
N PHE A 21 -10.05 -0.73 -3.09
CA PHE A 21 -9.05 0.18 -2.53
C PHE A 21 -8.92 0.06 -1.00
N PRO A 22 -10.00 0.17 -0.20
CA PRO A 22 -9.89 0.07 1.26
C PRO A 22 -9.36 -1.30 1.70
N ARG A 23 -9.61 -2.37 0.94
CA ARG A 23 -9.11 -3.72 1.25
C ARG A 23 -7.61 -3.83 1.06
N VAL A 24 -7.07 -3.20 0.02
CA VAL A 24 -5.63 -3.15 -0.25
C VAL A 24 -4.94 -2.26 0.77
N GLU A 25 -5.52 -1.09 1.07
CA GLU A 25 -4.97 -0.12 2.03
C GLU A 25 -4.98 -0.63 3.47
N ALA A 26 -6.01 -1.38 3.87
CA ALA A 26 -6.06 -2.04 5.17
C ALA A 26 -4.91 -3.06 5.32
N LYS A 27 -4.65 -3.86 4.29
CA LYS A 27 -3.55 -4.84 4.29
C LYS A 27 -2.18 -4.15 4.30
N ALA A 28 -2.02 -3.06 3.55
CA ALA A 28 -0.80 -2.26 3.54
C ALA A 28 -0.53 -1.65 4.94
N SER A 29 -1.56 -1.09 5.58
CA SER A 29 -1.48 -0.54 6.94
C SER A 29 -1.14 -1.60 7.98
N PHE A 30 -1.73 -2.80 7.86
CA PHE A 30 -1.39 -3.95 8.70
C PHE A 30 0.09 -4.32 8.56
N LEU A 31 0.62 -4.43 7.33
CA LEU A 31 2.04 -4.72 7.12
C LEU A 31 2.95 -3.63 7.67
N PHE A 32 2.58 -2.36 7.54
CA PHE A 32 3.33 -1.25 8.14
C PHE A 32 3.43 -1.39 9.66
N ALA A 33 2.30 -1.69 10.32
CA ALA A 33 2.25 -1.90 11.76
C ALA A 33 3.10 -3.11 12.19
N VAL A 34 3.03 -4.23 11.46
CA VAL A 34 3.85 -5.43 11.74
C VAL A 34 5.34 -5.12 11.63
N ASN A 35 5.79 -4.53 10.52
CA ASN A 35 7.21 -4.22 10.33
C ASN A 35 7.71 -3.22 11.39
N THR A 36 6.92 -2.19 11.71
CA THR A 36 7.25 -1.23 12.77
C THR A 36 7.32 -1.90 14.15
N GLY A 37 6.39 -2.80 14.45
CA GLY A 37 6.40 -3.59 15.68
C GLY A 37 7.63 -4.48 15.80
N MET A 38 8.01 -5.18 14.72
CA MET A 38 9.22 -6.00 14.68
C MET A 38 10.48 -5.16 14.89
N LEU A 39 10.58 -3.99 14.23
CA LEU A 39 11.71 -3.06 14.39
C LEU A 39 11.81 -2.54 15.83
N GLY A 40 10.68 -2.08 16.40
CA GLY A 40 10.62 -1.63 17.79
C GLY A 40 11.00 -2.75 18.77
N PHE A 41 10.57 -3.98 18.52
CA PHE A 41 10.92 -5.13 19.35
C PHE A 41 12.43 -5.40 19.36
N VAL A 42 13.09 -5.37 18.19
CA VAL A 42 14.56 -5.49 18.11
C VAL A 42 15.23 -4.33 18.86
N ALA A 43 14.80 -3.09 18.61
CA ALA A 43 15.40 -1.90 19.21
C ALA A 43 15.34 -1.90 20.75
N LEU A 44 14.28 -2.47 21.33
CA LEU A 44 14.12 -2.54 22.79
C LEU A 44 14.82 -3.74 23.44
N ASN A 45 15.10 -4.81 22.68
CA ASN A 45 15.63 -6.06 23.23
C ASN A 45 17.11 -6.31 22.92
N MET A 46 17.70 -5.57 21.97
CA MET A 46 19.12 -5.68 21.66
C MET A 46 19.95 -4.80 22.59
N ARG A 47 21.07 -5.35 23.08
CA ARG A 47 22.05 -4.65 23.90
C ARG A 47 23.32 -4.39 23.11
N LYS A 48 24.19 -3.54 23.65
CA LYS A 48 25.47 -3.19 23.00
C LYS A 48 26.36 -4.44 22.84
N GLU A 49 26.36 -5.32 23.83
CA GLU A 49 27.18 -6.53 23.86
C GLU A 49 26.78 -7.53 22.77
N ASP A 50 25.49 -7.57 22.40
CA ASP A 50 25.01 -8.45 21.34
C ASP A 50 25.66 -8.13 19.98
N PHE A 51 26.05 -6.86 19.76
CA PHE A 51 26.71 -6.41 18.54
C PHE A 51 28.22 -6.70 18.50
N GLU A 52 28.81 -7.30 19.53
CA GLU A 52 30.21 -7.78 19.46
C GLU A 52 30.31 -9.06 18.59
N HIS A 53 29.19 -9.74 18.38
CA HIS A 53 29.13 -10.98 17.62
C HIS A 53 28.70 -10.74 16.17
N TRP A 54 29.63 -10.97 15.23
CA TRP A 54 29.42 -10.68 13.80
C TRP A 54 28.16 -11.34 13.20
N TYR A 55 27.80 -12.54 13.64
CA TYR A 55 26.64 -13.26 13.12
C TYR A 55 25.31 -12.62 13.57
N VAL A 56 25.27 -12.02 14.76
CA VAL A 56 24.11 -11.25 15.24
C VAL A 56 23.93 -10.01 14.37
N ILE A 57 25.02 -9.29 14.08
CA ILE A 57 25.00 -8.14 13.17
C ILE A 57 24.49 -8.57 11.80
N ALA A 58 25.01 -9.66 11.23
CA ALA A 58 24.62 -10.14 9.91
C ALA A 58 23.12 -10.46 9.82
N LEU A 59 22.57 -11.14 10.83
CA LEU A 59 21.13 -11.45 10.92
C LEU A 59 20.29 -10.17 11.11
N ALA A 60 20.73 -9.26 11.97
CA ALA A 60 20.04 -7.99 12.21
C ALA A 60 20.01 -7.12 10.95
N LEU A 61 21.11 -7.05 10.19
CA LEU A 61 21.18 -6.32 8.92
C LEU A 61 20.31 -6.99 7.85
N ALA A 62 20.28 -8.32 7.77
CA ALA A 62 19.40 -9.04 6.85
C ALA A 62 17.93 -8.76 7.16
N PHE A 63 17.54 -8.82 8.44
CA PHE A 63 16.20 -8.43 8.89
C PHE A 63 15.89 -6.97 8.51
N LEU A 64 16.78 -6.03 8.86
CA LEU A 64 16.59 -4.62 8.61
C LEU A 64 16.41 -4.33 7.12
N ALA A 65 17.24 -4.92 6.26
CA ALA A 65 17.16 -4.75 4.81
C ALA A 65 15.79 -5.21 4.26
N LEU A 66 15.32 -6.39 4.69
CA LEU A 66 14.03 -6.93 4.24
C LEU A 66 12.84 -6.14 4.79
N ALA A 67 12.88 -5.74 6.06
CA ALA A 67 11.83 -4.94 6.69
C ALA A 67 11.73 -3.55 6.07
N VAL A 68 12.87 -2.87 5.85
CA VAL A 68 12.91 -1.57 5.17
C VAL A 68 12.44 -1.69 3.72
N ALA A 69 12.90 -2.70 2.99
CA ALA A 69 12.41 -2.95 1.63
C ALA A 69 10.89 -3.16 1.63
N SER A 70 10.35 -3.95 2.56
CA SER A 70 8.90 -4.14 2.71
C SER A 70 8.18 -2.81 2.93
N ILE A 71 8.65 -1.97 3.85
CA ILE A 71 8.07 -0.64 4.13
C ILE A 71 8.09 0.25 2.88
N VAL A 72 9.16 0.21 2.08
CA VAL A 72 9.23 0.95 0.81
C VAL A 72 8.15 0.47 -0.18
N TYR A 73 7.91 -0.84 -0.26
CA TYR A 73 6.84 -1.38 -1.10
C TYR A 73 5.44 -1.04 -0.56
N VAL A 74 5.24 -1.03 0.76
CA VAL A 74 4.00 -0.52 1.39
C VAL A 74 3.79 0.94 1.01
N TYR A 75 4.83 1.78 1.10
CA TYR A 75 4.75 3.18 0.72
C TYR A 75 4.34 3.36 -0.75
N ARG A 76 4.95 2.59 -1.67
CA ARG A 76 4.58 2.61 -3.11
C ARG A 76 3.16 2.11 -3.37
N CYS A 77 2.66 1.18 -2.56
CA CYS A 77 1.26 0.72 -2.61
C CYS A 77 0.28 1.83 -2.20
N VAL A 78 0.60 2.60 -1.15
CA VAL A 78 -0.27 3.68 -0.69
C VAL A 78 -0.22 4.86 -1.66
N PHE A 79 0.97 5.22 -2.13
CA PHE A 79 1.24 6.36 -3.00
C PHE A 79 1.84 5.94 -4.36
N PRO A 80 1.06 5.29 -5.24
CA PRO A 80 1.52 5.00 -6.59
C PRO A 80 1.72 6.30 -7.37
N HIS A 81 2.68 6.31 -8.29
CA HIS A 81 2.85 7.43 -9.22
C HIS A 81 1.71 7.41 -10.23
N LEU A 82 0.76 8.34 -10.08
CA LEU A 82 -0.32 8.53 -11.02
C LEU A 82 0.15 9.49 -12.11
N VAL A 83 0.29 8.98 -13.34
CA VAL A 83 0.54 9.81 -14.53
C VAL A 83 -0.77 9.99 -15.27
N GLY A 84 -1.23 11.22 -15.39
CA GLY A 84 -2.40 11.56 -16.19
C GLY A 84 -2.98 12.91 -15.81
N ASP A 85 -3.10 13.80 -16.80
CA ASP A 85 -4.10 14.86 -16.73
C ASP A 85 -5.43 14.25 -17.15
N ASP A 86 -6.46 14.41 -16.33
CA ASP A 86 -7.77 13.84 -16.61
C ASP A 86 -8.79 14.95 -16.57
N ASN A 87 -9.58 15.09 -17.63
CA ASN A 87 -10.71 16.03 -17.70
C ASN A 87 -12.03 15.31 -17.35
N SER A 88 -11.95 14.41 -16.37
CA SER A 88 -13.08 13.61 -15.89
C SER A 88 -14.02 14.44 -15.02
N MET A 89 -15.32 14.25 -15.20
CA MET A 89 -16.36 14.88 -14.39
C MET A 89 -16.72 14.03 -13.16
N ILE A 90 -16.01 12.92 -12.93
CA ILE A 90 -16.18 12.00 -11.80
C ILE A 90 -14.95 12.04 -10.89
N TYR A 91 -13.75 12.20 -11.46
CA TYR A 91 -12.51 12.19 -10.69
C TYR A 91 -12.33 13.46 -9.84
N PHE A 92 -12.25 13.30 -8.52
CA PHE A 92 -12.22 14.41 -7.57
C PHE A 92 -11.10 15.43 -7.83
N ARG A 93 -9.89 15.02 -8.25
CA ARG A 93 -8.82 16.00 -8.54
C ARG A 93 -9.10 16.79 -9.81
N SER A 94 -9.79 16.21 -10.79
CA SER A 94 -10.19 16.91 -12.00
C SER A 94 -11.29 17.93 -11.71
N ILE A 95 -12.29 17.53 -10.91
CA ILE A 95 -13.36 18.41 -10.43
C ILE A 95 -12.77 19.59 -9.64
N ALA A 96 -11.82 19.32 -8.74
CA ALA A 96 -11.18 20.34 -7.90
C ALA A 96 -10.34 21.38 -8.68
N LYS A 97 -10.00 21.13 -9.95
CA LYS A 97 -9.34 22.11 -10.82
C LYS A 97 -10.31 23.13 -11.43
N GLN A 98 -11.61 22.86 -11.40
CA GLN A 98 -12.65 23.69 -12.01
C GLN A 98 -13.30 24.59 -10.97
N SER A 99 -13.84 25.73 -11.39
CA SER A 99 -14.73 26.51 -10.54
C SER A 99 -16.07 25.79 -10.35
N ALA A 100 -16.76 26.05 -9.24
CA ALA A 100 -18.08 25.46 -8.96
C ALA A 100 -19.10 25.74 -10.07
N LYS A 101 -19.02 26.94 -10.67
CA LYS A 101 -19.89 27.35 -11.79
C LYS A 101 -19.60 26.51 -13.04
N GLU A 102 -18.34 26.42 -13.46
CA GLU A 102 -17.93 25.62 -14.63
C GLU A 102 -18.30 24.15 -14.47
N PHE A 103 -18.07 23.58 -13.28
CA PHE A 103 -18.47 22.21 -13.00
C PHE A 103 -19.99 22.03 -13.11
N GLY A 104 -20.78 22.93 -12.52
CA GLY A 104 -22.25 22.86 -12.58
C GLY A 104 -22.80 22.96 -14.00
N GLU A 105 -22.26 23.87 -14.80
CA GLU A 105 -22.63 24.02 -16.22
C GLU A 105 -22.28 22.76 -17.01
N ARG A 106 -21.04 22.28 -16.91
CA ARG A 106 -20.60 21.06 -17.62
C ARG A 106 -21.33 19.80 -17.16
N PHE A 107 -21.67 19.71 -15.87
CA PHE A 107 -22.36 18.56 -15.32
C PHE A 107 -23.80 18.47 -15.82
N THR A 108 -24.49 19.61 -15.89
CA THR A 108 -25.89 19.68 -16.34
C THR A 108 -26.04 19.62 -17.86
N SER A 109 -25.05 20.09 -18.62
CA SER A 109 -25.05 20.03 -20.09
C SER A 109 -24.62 18.66 -20.65
N ARG A 110 -24.28 17.71 -19.78
CA ARG A 110 -23.68 16.43 -20.16
C ARG A 110 -24.72 15.46 -20.72
N THR A 111 -24.37 14.71 -21.76
CA THR A 111 -25.22 13.63 -22.27
C THR A 111 -25.00 12.31 -21.52
N ASP A 112 -25.97 11.39 -21.58
CA ASP A 112 -25.82 10.04 -21.00
C ASP A 112 -24.63 9.27 -21.60
N ILE A 113 -24.36 9.45 -22.89
CA ILE A 113 -23.23 8.79 -23.55
C ILE A 113 -21.90 9.35 -23.04
N ASP A 114 -21.79 10.66 -22.83
CA ASP A 114 -20.61 11.26 -22.23
C ASP A 114 -20.40 10.77 -20.79
N HIS A 115 -21.50 10.53 -20.07
CA HIS A 115 -21.46 9.96 -18.73
C HIS A 115 -20.88 8.55 -18.73
N VAL A 116 -21.44 7.64 -19.51
CA VAL A 116 -20.94 6.25 -19.58
C VAL A 116 -19.48 6.19 -20.03
N ASN A 117 -19.07 7.03 -20.98
CA ASN A 117 -17.69 7.05 -21.46
C ASN A 117 -16.69 7.38 -20.35
N ASP A 118 -16.96 8.41 -19.56
CA ASP A 118 -16.11 8.80 -18.43
C ASP A 118 -16.15 7.77 -17.29
N VAL A 119 -17.32 7.21 -16.96
CA VAL A 119 -17.41 6.11 -15.98
C VAL A 119 -16.54 4.92 -16.45
N THR A 120 -16.60 4.57 -17.74
CA THR A 120 -15.81 3.48 -18.32
C THR A 120 -14.31 3.80 -18.28
N GLU A 121 -13.91 5.03 -18.59
CA GLU A 121 -12.52 5.48 -18.45
C GLU A 121 -12.07 5.37 -16.98
N GLN A 122 -12.88 5.83 -16.03
CA GLN A 122 -12.58 5.72 -14.61
C GLN A 122 -12.48 4.26 -14.15
N ILE A 123 -13.32 3.34 -14.66
CA ILE A 123 -13.19 1.91 -14.39
C ILE A 123 -11.82 1.40 -14.84
N TRP A 124 -11.40 1.73 -16.06
CA TRP A 124 -10.13 1.28 -16.62
C TRP A 124 -8.92 1.87 -15.86
N ARG A 125 -8.95 3.19 -15.60
CA ARG A 125 -7.90 3.87 -14.83
C ARG A 125 -7.78 3.32 -13.42
N ASN A 126 -8.90 3.25 -12.68
CA ASN A 126 -8.88 2.73 -11.31
C ASN A 126 -8.49 1.25 -11.26
N SER A 127 -8.83 0.45 -12.26
CA SER A 127 -8.37 -0.94 -12.37
C SER A 127 -6.85 -1.03 -12.56
N THR A 128 -6.28 -0.16 -13.38
CA THR A 128 -4.82 -0.07 -13.61
C THR A 128 -4.09 0.34 -12.34
N ILE A 129 -4.60 1.36 -11.63
CA ILE A 129 -4.06 1.80 -10.34
C ILE A 129 -4.13 0.66 -9.31
N LEU A 130 -5.28 0.00 -9.22
CA LEU A 130 -5.50 -1.07 -8.27
C LEU A 130 -4.56 -2.25 -8.52
N ARG A 131 -4.31 -2.61 -9.79
CA ARG A 131 -3.31 -3.62 -10.17
C ARG A 131 -1.93 -3.27 -9.60
N GLU A 132 -1.44 -2.05 -9.85
CA GLU A 132 -0.13 -1.62 -9.34
C GLU A 132 -0.07 -1.66 -7.81
N LYS A 133 -1.13 -1.20 -7.13
CA LYS A 133 -1.22 -1.28 -5.67
C LYS A 133 -1.14 -2.75 -5.20
N PHE A 134 -1.81 -3.68 -5.88
CA PHE A 134 -1.75 -5.11 -5.55
C PHE A 134 -0.35 -5.71 -5.78
N ASP A 135 0.34 -5.34 -6.86
CA ASP A 135 1.68 -5.84 -7.15
C ASP A 135 2.69 -5.38 -6.08
N PHE A 136 2.64 -4.11 -5.69
CA PHE A 136 3.46 -3.61 -4.59
C PHE A 136 3.10 -4.27 -3.25
N LEU A 137 1.80 -4.46 -2.97
CA LEU A 137 1.35 -5.15 -1.76
C LEU A 137 1.87 -6.60 -1.70
N LYS A 138 1.85 -7.33 -2.82
CA LYS A 138 2.36 -8.69 -2.91
C LYS A 138 3.86 -8.73 -2.58
N CYS A 139 4.65 -7.82 -3.15
CA CYS A 139 6.07 -7.70 -2.84
C CYS A 139 6.33 -7.39 -1.36
N ALA A 140 5.57 -6.45 -0.77
CA ALA A 140 5.66 -6.13 0.65
C ALA A 140 5.35 -7.35 1.54
N PHE A 141 4.32 -8.14 1.20
CA PHE A 141 4.00 -9.37 1.92
C PHE A 141 5.15 -10.37 1.87
N MET A 142 5.71 -10.63 0.69
CA MET A 142 6.82 -11.57 0.53
C MET A 142 8.05 -11.12 1.32
N LEU A 143 8.41 -9.84 1.25
CA LEU A 143 9.55 -9.28 1.99
C LEU A 143 9.34 -9.34 3.50
N THR A 144 8.13 -9.01 3.99
CA THR A 144 7.79 -9.15 5.41
C THR A 144 7.92 -10.60 5.85
N MET A 145 7.38 -11.56 5.08
CA MET A 145 7.46 -12.98 5.42
C MET A 145 8.90 -13.48 5.47
N LEU A 146 9.74 -13.08 4.50
CA LEU A 146 11.16 -13.39 4.49
C LEU A 146 11.90 -12.75 5.67
N SER A 147 11.49 -11.56 6.12
CA SER A 147 12.12 -10.85 7.24
C SER A 147 11.91 -11.54 8.60
N ILE A 148 10.86 -12.35 8.74
CA ILE A 148 10.55 -13.05 10.00
C ILE A 148 11.69 -14.01 10.38
N VAL A 149 12.28 -14.71 9.40
CA VAL A 149 13.35 -15.69 9.66
C VAL A 149 14.60 -15.05 10.30
N PRO A 150 15.26 -14.05 9.69
CA PRO A 150 16.39 -13.38 10.31
C PRO A 150 16.00 -12.61 11.57
N TRP A 151 14.76 -12.11 11.68
CA TRP A 151 14.27 -11.46 12.91
C TRP A 151 14.25 -12.43 14.10
N VAL A 152 13.60 -13.59 13.95
CA VAL A 152 13.57 -14.63 14.98
C VAL A 152 14.97 -15.11 15.30
N ALA A 153 15.81 -15.34 14.28
CA ALA A 153 17.19 -15.77 14.48
C ALA A 153 18.03 -14.74 15.27
N THR A 154 17.86 -13.44 14.99
CA THR A 154 18.52 -12.36 15.73
C THR A 154 18.10 -12.38 17.20
N MET A 155 16.79 -12.51 17.47
CA MET A 155 16.27 -12.53 18.84
C MET A 155 16.70 -13.79 19.61
N ALA A 156 16.71 -14.95 18.94
CA ALA A 156 17.17 -16.20 19.54
C ALA A 156 18.67 -16.14 19.88
N ALA A 157 19.50 -15.62 18.97
CA ALA A 157 20.93 -15.45 19.20
C ALA A 157 21.21 -14.51 20.37
N ALA A 158 20.56 -13.34 20.41
CA ALA A 158 20.70 -12.40 21.52
C ALA A 158 20.21 -13.01 22.86
N ALA A 159 19.13 -13.79 22.83
CA ALA A 159 18.63 -14.48 24.03
C ALA A 159 19.61 -15.55 24.54
N GLN A 160 20.23 -16.32 23.65
CA GLN A 160 21.24 -17.31 24.02
C GLN A 160 22.46 -16.65 24.67
N LEU A 161 22.98 -15.56 24.09
CA LEU A 161 24.11 -14.81 24.64
C LEU A 161 23.84 -14.27 26.04
N ARG A 162 22.59 -13.87 26.33
CA ARG A 162 22.18 -13.48 27.68
C ARG A 162 22.14 -14.66 28.65
N SER A 163 21.67 -15.82 28.21
CA SER A 163 21.56 -17.02 29.06
C SER A 163 22.93 -17.59 29.45
N THR A 164 23.93 -17.40 28.60
CA THR A 164 25.31 -17.87 28.84
C THR A 164 26.14 -16.88 29.66
N TRP A 165 25.63 -15.67 29.92
CA TRP A 165 26.29 -14.72 30.82
C TRP A 165 26.00 -15.12 32.27
N PRO A 166 26.98 -15.59 33.05
CA PRO A 166 26.75 -15.89 34.45
C PRO A 166 26.42 -14.58 35.18
N LEU A 167 25.36 -14.61 35.98
CA LEU A 167 25.02 -13.55 36.93
C LEU A 167 26.29 -13.21 37.74
N LYS A 168 26.82 -12.01 37.52
CA LYS A 168 27.70 -11.35 38.48
C LYS A 168 26.84 -10.50 39.40
#